data_AF-A0A2D6MJ64-F1
#
_entry.id   AF-A0A2D6MJ64-F1
#
_cell.length_a   1.000
_cell.length_b   1.000
_cell.length_c   1.000
_cell.angle_alpha   90.00
_cell.angle_beta   90.00
_cell.angle_gamma   90.00
#
_symmetry.space_group_name_H-M   'P 1'
#
loop_
_entity.id
_entity.type
_entity.pdbx_description
1 polymer ?
#
loop_
_entity_poly.entity_id
_entity_poly.type
_entity_poly.pdbx_seq_one_letter_code
_entity_poly.pdbx_strand_id
1 'polypeptide(L)'
;MVDLKFVKNNPKYWEFIRRLRNMEGVKEGFIQQEEITEIEQAEYMLEYNNNFWLCLVEDIPAGFVGVIENDIRVATHPDFQGMGIGSFMINQIMTMRPQATAKVKIQNDRSLKLFERCGFKKKYYVLERD
;
A
#
# COMPACT_ATOMS: atom_id res chain seq x y z
N MET A 1 7.71 -21.87 8.94
CA MET A 1 6.57 -21.14 8.35
C MET A 1 6.72 -19.71 8.84
N VAL A 2 6.79 -18.72 7.95
CA VAL A 2 6.95 -17.32 8.37
C VAL A 2 5.60 -16.87 8.94
N ASP A 3 5.57 -16.33 10.16
CA ASP A 3 4.34 -15.85 10.78
C ASP A 3 3.95 -14.49 10.18
N LEU A 4 2.76 -14.43 9.57
CA LEU A 4 2.20 -13.24 8.94
C LEU A 4 0.97 -12.76 9.71
N LYS A 5 1.03 -11.54 10.23
CA LYS A 5 -0.11 -10.92 10.94
C LYS A 5 -0.66 -9.77 10.13
N PHE A 6 -1.97 -9.74 9.94
CA PHE A 6 -2.68 -8.62 9.32
C PHE A 6 -3.35 -7.77 10.41
N VAL A 7 -2.82 -6.58 10.67
CA VAL A 7 -3.18 -5.77 11.84
C VAL A 7 -3.74 -4.41 11.43
N LYS A 8 -4.66 -3.88 12.24
CA LYS A 8 -5.23 -2.56 12.02
C LYS A 8 -4.18 -1.46 12.25
N ASN A 9 -4.17 -0.43 11.40
CA ASN A 9 -3.32 0.73 11.60
C ASN A 9 -3.69 1.48 12.89
N ASN A 10 -2.69 2.07 13.53
CA ASN A 10 -2.80 2.90 14.73
C ASN A 10 -1.56 3.80 14.83
N PRO A 11 -1.53 4.80 15.74
CA PRO A 11 -0.47 5.81 15.79
C PRO A 11 0.96 5.29 15.79
N LYS A 12 1.23 4.11 16.36
CA LYS A 12 2.58 3.54 16.42
C LYS A 12 3.16 3.18 15.04
N TYR A 13 2.32 3.06 14.02
CA TYR A 13 2.72 2.68 12.66
C TYR A 13 2.74 3.84 11.66
N TRP A 14 2.29 5.02 12.06
CA TRP A 14 2.18 6.16 11.14
C TRP A 14 3.53 6.54 10.55
N GLU A 15 4.58 6.52 11.38
CA GLU A 15 5.94 6.84 10.95
C GLU A 15 6.52 5.77 10.02
N PHE A 16 6.21 4.49 10.25
CA PHE A 16 6.59 3.43 9.32
C PHE A 16 5.97 3.64 7.94
N ILE A 17 4.67 3.95 7.88
CA ILE A 17 3.98 4.21 6.61
C ILE A 17 4.61 5.42 5.90
N ARG A 18 4.89 6.51 6.62
CA ARG A 18 5.50 7.71 6.06
C ARG A 18 6.88 7.43 5.47
N ARG A 19 7.76 6.80 6.26
CA ARG A 19 9.11 6.45 5.82
C ARG A 19 9.08 5.54 4.61
N LEU A 20 8.21 4.54 4.60
CA LEU A 20 8.07 3.64 3.46
C LEU A 20 7.57 4.37 2.20
N ARG A 21 6.64 5.33 2.33
CA ARG A 21 6.15 6.13 1.20
C ARG A 21 7.20 7.13 0.67
N ASN A 22 8.11 7.59 1.53
CA ASN A 22 9.20 8.48 1.15
C ASN A 22 10.47 7.74 0.68
N MET A 23 10.55 6.42 0.88
CA MET A 23 11.73 5.62 0.59
C MET A 23 12.02 5.56 -0.93
N GLU A 24 13.28 5.81 -1.30
CA GLU A 24 13.76 5.64 -2.68
C GLU A 24 13.55 4.21 -3.17
N GLY A 25 13.10 4.06 -4.42
CA GLY A 25 12.71 2.77 -5.01
C GLY A 25 11.28 2.31 -4.63
N VAL A 26 10.64 2.93 -3.63
CA VAL A 26 9.24 2.69 -3.26
C VAL A 26 8.37 3.88 -3.66
N LYS A 27 8.85 5.11 -3.40
CA LYS A 27 8.15 6.37 -3.65
C LYS A 27 7.71 6.54 -5.10
N GLU A 28 8.52 6.10 -6.05
CA GLU A 28 8.28 6.23 -7.50
C GLU A 28 7.03 5.45 -7.94
N GLY A 29 6.64 4.44 -7.15
CA GLY A 29 5.43 3.66 -7.37
C GLY A 29 4.13 4.41 -7.04
N PHE A 30 4.19 5.49 -6.25
CA PHE A 30 3.04 6.30 -5.86
C PHE A 30 2.82 7.49 -6.81
N ILE A 31 1.58 7.99 -6.92
CA ILE A 31 1.28 9.17 -7.74
C ILE A 31 1.92 10.43 -7.14
N GLN A 32 1.72 10.66 -5.84
CA GLN A 32 2.34 11.77 -5.13
C GLN A 32 3.86 11.57 -5.03
N GLN A 33 4.65 12.57 -5.45
CA GLN A 33 6.11 12.52 -5.47
C GLN A 33 6.76 13.57 -4.55
N GLU A 34 6.01 14.44 -3.86
CA GLU A 34 6.60 15.26 -2.81
C GLU A 34 7.05 14.39 -1.62
N GLU A 35 8.00 14.90 -0.84
CA GLU A 35 8.30 14.31 0.45
C GLU A 35 7.15 14.57 1.42
N ILE A 36 6.68 13.51 2.08
CA ILE A 36 5.63 13.60 3.09
C ILE A 36 6.29 13.90 4.44
N THR A 37 6.03 15.09 4.98
CA THR A 37 6.49 15.51 6.30
C THR A 37 5.76 14.77 7.43
N GLU A 38 6.31 14.83 8.63
CA GLU A 38 5.68 14.22 9.81
C GLU A 38 4.30 14.84 10.11
N ILE A 39 4.16 16.16 9.90
CA ILE A 39 2.91 16.91 10.11
C ILE A 39 1.87 16.46 9.08
N GLU A 40 2.20 16.45 7.79
CA GLU A 40 1.28 16.02 6.73
C GLU A 40 0.85 14.56 6.93
N GLN A 41 1.78 13.68 7.34
CA GLN A 41 1.41 12.31 7.67
C GLN A 41 0.46 12.24 8.87
N ALA A 42 0.70 13.03 9.93
CA ALA A 42 -0.15 13.03 11.11
C ALA A 42 -1.57 13.52 10.76
N GLU A 43 -1.69 14.62 10.01
CA GLU A 43 -2.97 15.14 9.51
C GLU A 43 -3.69 14.09 8.66
N TYR A 44 -2.97 13.50 7.70
CA TYR A 44 -3.49 12.47 6.83
C TYR A 44 -3.95 11.23 7.61
N MET A 45 -3.23 10.81 8.65
CA MET A 45 -3.61 9.68 9.48
C MET A 45 -4.73 9.99 10.46
N LEU A 46 -4.86 11.22 10.95
CA LEU A 46 -6.02 11.63 11.75
C LEU A 46 -7.33 11.44 10.97
N GLU A 47 -7.32 11.76 9.68
CA GLU A 47 -8.47 11.57 8.80
C GLU A 47 -8.66 10.10 8.37
N TYR A 48 -7.56 9.44 7.97
CA TYR A 48 -7.64 8.17 7.24
C TYR A 48 -7.09 6.95 7.98
N ASN A 49 -6.68 7.03 9.25
CA ASN A 49 -6.09 5.89 9.99
C ASN A 49 -6.93 4.61 9.85
N ASN A 50 -8.26 4.75 9.94
CA ASN A 50 -9.21 3.65 9.88
C ASN A 50 -9.39 3.05 8.47
N ASN A 51 -8.66 3.53 7.48
CA ASN A 51 -8.62 2.99 6.13
C ASN A 51 -7.33 2.22 5.83
N PHE A 52 -6.41 2.09 6.79
CA PHE A 52 -5.13 1.39 6.63
C PHE A 52 -4.99 0.18 7.56
N TRP A 53 -4.18 -0.77 7.10
CA TRP A 53 -3.75 -1.99 7.78
C TRP A 53 -2.29 -2.28 7.43
N LEU A 54 -1.64 -3.06 8.27
CA LEU A 54 -0.25 -3.48 8.10
C LEU A 54 -0.16 -5.00 8.01
N CYS A 55 0.86 -5.47 7.28
CA CYS A 55 1.37 -6.82 7.46
C CYS A 55 2.61 -6.78 8.34
N LEU A 56 2.60 -7.61 9.39
CA LEU A 56 3.78 -7.86 10.20
C LEU A 56 4.35 -9.24 9.85
N VAL A 57 5.67 -9.32 9.75
CA VAL A 57 6.45 -10.55 9.62
C VAL A 57 7.21 -10.72 10.93
N GLU A 58 6.91 -11.76 11.71
CA GLU A 58 7.52 -11.95 13.05
C GLU A 58 7.43 -10.68 13.92
N ASP A 59 6.25 -10.05 13.94
CA ASP A 59 5.95 -8.77 14.61
C ASP A 59 6.67 -7.51 14.08
N ILE A 60 7.45 -7.62 13.00
CA ILE A 60 8.11 -6.50 12.33
C ILE A 60 7.23 -5.98 11.18
N PRO A 61 6.92 -4.67 11.11
CA PRO A 61 6.18 -4.09 9.99
C PRO A 61 6.88 -4.34 8.64
N ALA A 62 6.23 -5.09 7.77
CA ALA A 62 6.76 -5.49 6.45
C ALA A 62 6.09 -4.73 5.30
N GLY A 63 4.92 -4.12 5.53
CA GLY A 63 4.21 -3.33 4.54
C GLY A 63 2.88 -2.82 5.06
N PHE A 64 2.21 -1.99 4.24
CA PHE A 64 0.87 -1.50 4.52
C PHE A 64 -0.04 -1.63 3.29
N VAL A 65 -1.34 -1.67 3.56
CA VAL A 65 -2.39 -1.53 2.55
C VAL A 65 -3.51 -0.65 3.10
N GLY A 66 -4.11 0.16 2.24
CA GLY A 66 -5.31 0.93 2.57
C GLY A 66 -6.17 1.22 1.35
N VAL A 67 -7.40 1.65 1.61
CA VAL A 67 -8.36 2.02 0.55
C VAL A 67 -8.89 3.42 0.82
N ILE A 68 -8.67 4.33 -0.12
CA ILE A 68 -9.09 5.73 -0.03
C ILE A 68 -9.81 6.05 -1.33
N GLU A 69 -11.04 6.55 -1.24
CA GLU A 69 -11.86 6.84 -2.43
C GLU A 69 -11.94 5.64 -3.40
N ASN A 70 -12.07 4.44 -2.82
CA ASN A 70 -12.10 3.17 -3.53
C ASN A 70 -10.77 2.76 -4.23
N ASP A 71 -9.68 3.52 -4.08
CA ASP A 71 -8.36 3.22 -4.63
C ASP A 71 -7.46 2.53 -3.58
N ILE A 72 -6.88 1.38 -3.95
CA ILE A 72 -5.97 0.60 -3.13
C ILE A 72 -4.58 1.21 -3.18
N ARG A 73 -4.07 1.57 -2.00
CA ARG A 73 -2.69 2.02 -1.77
C ARG A 73 -1.95 0.91 -1.06
N VAL A 74 -0.85 0.43 -1.62
CA VAL A 74 -0.08 -0.69 -1.07
C VAL A 74 1.41 -0.49 -1.27
N ALA A 75 2.21 -0.80 -0.25
CA ALA A 75 3.66 -0.93 -0.36
C ALA A 75 4.18 -2.03 0.55
N THR A 76 5.20 -2.74 0.06
CA THR A 76 5.99 -3.71 0.83
C THR A 76 7.40 -3.16 0.97
N HIS A 77 7.91 -3.16 2.20
CA HIS A 77 9.28 -2.76 2.49
C HIS A 77 10.27 -3.63 1.70
N PRO A 78 11.33 -3.05 1.08
CA PRO A 78 12.25 -3.76 0.19
C PRO A 78 12.77 -5.11 0.74
N ASP A 79 13.15 -5.15 2.01
CA ASP A 79 13.65 -6.35 2.70
C ASP A 79 12.65 -7.52 2.76
N PHE A 80 11.35 -7.24 2.54
CA PHE A 80 10.27 -8.23 2.59
C PHE A 80 9.62 -8.45 1.20
N GLN A 81 10.17 -7.86 0.14
CA GLN A 81 9.69 -8.06 -1.23
C GLN A 81 10.02 -9.48 -1.72
N GLY A 82 9.24 -9.98 -2.68
CA GLY A 82 9.40 -11.35 -3.20
C GLY A 82 8.87 -12.46 -2.28
N MET A 83 8.49 -12.15 -1.05
CA MET A 83 7.98 -13.12 -0.06
C MET A 83 6.45 -13.29 -0.08
N GLY A 84 5.75 -12.67 -1.04
CA GLY A 84 4.28 -12.76 -1.15
C GLY A 84 3.48 -11.80 -0.24
N ILE A 85 4.15 -10.93 0.52
CA ILE A 85 3.53 -9.97 1.46
C ILE A 85 2.52 -9.04 0.77
N GLY A 86 2.86 -8.48 -0.39
CA GLY A 86 1.95 -7.63 -1.16
C GLY A 86 0.65 -8.35 -1.53
N SER A 87 0.75 -9.60 -1.99
CA SER A 87 -0.43 -10.41 -2.36
C SER A 87 -1.26 -10.76 -1.14
N PHE A 88 -0.61 -11.10 -0.02
CA PHE A 88 -1.30 -11.33 1.24
C PHE A 88 -2.12 -10.12 1.66
N MET A 89 -1.52 -8.92 1.69
CA MET A 89 -2.22 -7.69 2.07
C MET A 89 -3.39 -7.35 1.13
N ILE A 90 -3.20 -7.48 -0.19
CA ILE A 90 -4.25 -7.22 -1.17
C ILE A 90 -5.43 -8.19 -0.98
N ASN A 91 -5.15 -9.49 -0.83
CA ASN A 91 -6.22 -10.46 -0.61
C ASN A 91 -6.98 -10.19 0.69
N GLN A 92 -6.28 -9.81 1.77
CA GLN A 92 -6.93 -9.44 3.03
C GLN A 92 -7.81 -8.19 2.87
N ILE A 93 -7.31 -7.11 2.26
CA ILE A 93 -8.09 -5.88 2.08
C ILE A 93 -9.33 -6.12 1.20
N MET A 94 -9.24 -6.99 0.20
CA MET A 94 -10.35 -7.32 -0.70
C MET A 94 -11.48 -8.09 0.00
N THR A 95 -11.22 -8.81 1.10
CA THR A 95 -12.31 -9.41 1.90
C THR A 95 -13.16 -8.34 2.59
N MET A 96 -12.55 -7.21 2.99
CA MET A 96 -13.24 -6.12 3.68
C MET A 96 -13.73 -5.02 2.74
N ARG A 97 -13.13 -4.89 1.56
CA ARG A 97 -13.39 -3.85 0.55
C ARG A 97 -13.47 -4.48 -0.85
N PRO A 98 -14.45 -5.35 -1.12
CA PRO A 98 -14.50 -6.16 -2.34
C PRO A 98 -14.67 -5.36 -3.64
N GLN A 99 -15.08 -4.09 -3.56
CA GLN A 99 -15.27 -3.21 -4.72
C GLN A 99 -14.09 -2.27 -4.98
N ALA A 100 -13.04 -2.33 -4.15
CA ALA A 100 -11.88 -1.48 -4.31
C ALA A 100 -11.13 -1.77 -5.61
N THR A 101 -10.64 -0.71 -6.25
CA THR A 101 -9.85 -0.76 -7.48
C THR A 101 -8.42 -0.31 -7.19
N ALA A 102 -7.53 -0.39 -8.17
CA ALA A 102 -6.16 0.07 -8.02
C ALA A 102 -5.74 0.92 -9.22
N LYS A 103 -5.20 2.11 -8.96
CA LYS A 103 -4.49 2.92 -9.94
C LYS A 103 -3.02 2.57 -9.90
N VAL A 104 -2.48 2.11 -11.03
CA VAL A 104 -1.08 1.71 -11.16
C VAL A 104 -0.45 2.48 -12.31
N LYS A 105 0.69 3.14 -12.04
CA LYS A 105 1.48 3.81 -13.09
C LYS A 105 1.85 2.79 -14.18
N ILE A 106 1.76 3.20 -15.44
CA ILE A 106 2.01 2.31 -16.61
C ILE A 106 3.42 1.72 -16.58
N GLN A 107 4.40 2.46 -16.05
CA GLN A 107 5.80 2.02 -15.94
C GLN A 107 6.08 1.14 -14.71
N ASN A 108 5.11 0.96 -13.80
CA ASN A 108 5.27 0.16 -12.59
C ASN A 108 4.87 -1.30 -12.84
N ASP A 109 5.68 -2.01 -13.64
CA ASP A 109 5.48 -3.41 -13.99
C ASP A 109 5.37 -4.34 -12.79
N ARG A 110 6.08 -4.01 -11.69
CA ARG A 110 6.04 -4.81 -10.45
C ARG A 110 4.65 -4.76 -9.81
N SER A 111 4.08 -3.56 -9.64
CA SER A 111 2.72 -3.43 -9.12
C SER A 111 1.67 -3.99 -10.07
N LEU A 112 1.83 -3.82 -11.39
CA LEU A 112 0.90 -4.43 -12.36
C LEU A 112 0.84 -5.95 -12.19
N LYS A 113 2.00 -6.62 -12.16
CA LYS A 113 2.09 -8.08 -11.95
C LYS A 113 1.53 -8.50 -10.59
N LEU A 114 1.73 -7.69 -9.55
CA LEU A 114 1.17 -7.94 -8.23
C LEU A 114 -0.37 -7.94 -8.25
N PHE A 115 -0.99 -6.89 -8.81
CA PHE A 115 -2.44 -6.80 -8.88
C PHE A 115 -3.04 -7.87 -9.80
N GLU A 116 -2.44 -8.15 -10.96
CA GLU A 116 -2.86 -9.22 -11.87
C GLU A 116 -2.85 -10.60 -11.17
N ARG A 117 -1.81 -10.89 -10.37
CA ARG A 117 -1.75 -12.12 -9.56
C ARG A 117 -2.86 -12.20 -8.50
N CYS A 118 -3.34 -11.06 -8.02
CA CYS A 118 -4.45 -10.97 -7.06
C CYS A 118 -5.82 -10.94 -7.77
N GLY A 119 -5.88 -11.23 -9.08
CA GLY A 119 -7.13 -11.35 -9.85
C GLY A 119 -7.65 -10.05 -10.44
N PHE A 120 -6.91 -8.94 -10.32
CA PHE A 120 -7.28 -7.69 -10.97
C PHE A 120 -7.07 -7.79 -12.48
N LYS A 121 -7.93 -7.09 -13.24
CA LYS A 121 -7.84 -6.99 -14.70
C LYS A 121 -7.86 -5.53 -15.10
N LYS A 122 -7.03 -5.16 -16.08
CA LYS A 122 -7.07 -3.83 -16.70
C LYS A 122 -8.44 -3.62 -17.35
N LYS A 123 -9.11 -2.51 -17.03
CA LYS A 123 -10.46 -2.20 -17.53
C LYS A 123 -10.50 -0.93 -18.39
N TYR A 124 -9.80 0.10 -17.95
CA TYR A 124 -9.72 1.40 -18.62
C TYR A 124 -8.40 2.08 -18.28
N TYR A 125 -8.04 3.09 -19.06
CA TYR A 125 -6.93 3.99 -18.77
C TYR A 125 -7.44 5.19 -17.98
N VAL A 126 -6.61 5.69 -17.06
CA VAL A 126 -6.78 7.00 -16.42
C VAL A 126 -5.88 7.97 -17.18
N LEU A 127 -6.44 9.07 -17.68
CA LEU A 127 -5.70 10.10 -18.42
C LEU A 127 -5.66 11.37 -17.55
N GLU A 128 -4.46 11.91 -17.37
CA GLU A 128 -4.20 13.15 -16.62
C GLU A 128 -3.53 14.17 -17.56
N ARG A 129 -3.69 15.46 -17.26
CA ARG A 129 -3.07 16.54 -18.02
C ARG A 129 -1.87 17.05 -17.23
N ASP A 130 -0.71 17.07 -17.88
CA ASP A 130 0.54 17.65 -17.34
C ASP A 130 0.49 19.18 -17.30
#